data_AF-A0AAE9YD02-F1
#
_entry.id   AF-A0AAE9YD02-F1
#
_cell.length_a   1.000
_cell.length_b   1.000
_cell.length_c   1.000
_cell.angle_alpha   90.00
_cell.angle_beta   90.00
_cell.angle_gamma   90.00
#
_symmetry.space_group_name_H-M   'P 1'
#
loop_
_entity.id
_entity.type
_entity.pdbx_description
1 polymer ?
#
loop_
_entity_poly.entity_id
_entity_poly.type
_entity_poly.pdbx_seq_one_letter_code
_entity_poly.pdbx_strand_id
1 'polypeptide(L)'
;MDRRVTKTGKDSEGDITSLCGAWGSTSKATAIREIEASSTAYYVQDIYSRRADVHVVAGATGKYLRTDPNSSCSDNLDSLPAC
;
A
#
# COMPACT_ATOMS: atom_id res chain seq x y z
N MET A 1 13.48 0.29 6.10
CA MET A 1 13.87 0.61 4.71
C MET A 1 12.58 0.76 3.92
N ASP A 2 12.50 1.75 3.03
CA ASP A 2 11.24 2.13 2.42
C ASP A 2 10.98 1.34 1.13
N ARG A 3 9.77 0.81 1.00
CA ARG A 3 9.36 -0.05 -0.11
C ARG A 3 8.38 0.68 -1.01
N ARG A 4 8.80 0.95 -2.25
CA ARG A 4 7.89 1.39 -3.30
C ARG A 4 6.95 0.25 -3.69
N VAL A 5 5.66 0.52 -3.63
CA VAL A 5 4.59 -0.35 -4.13
C VAL A 5 4.30 0.06 -5.57
N THR A 6 4.33 -0.90 -6.48
CA THR A 6 4.04 -0.68 -7.91
C THR A 6 2.87 -1.52 -8.42
N LYS A 7 2.45 -2.51 -7.64
CA LYS A 7 1.32 -3.39 -7.89
C LYS A 7 0.62 -3.74 -6.58
N THR A 8 -0.66 -4.11 -6.66
CA THR A 8 -1.41 -4.63 -5.51
C THR A 8 -2.18 -5.88 -5.90
N GLY A 9 -2.14 -6.89 -5.03
CA GLY A 9 -3.06 -8.01 -5.13
C GLY A 9 -4.38 -7.58 -4.51
N LYS A 10 -5.49 -7.92 -5.18
CA LYS A 10 -6.85 -7.59 -4.74
C LYS A 10 -7.72 -8.85 -4.83
N ASP A 11 -8.72 -8.96 -3.97
CA ASP A 11 -9.75 -10.00 -4.11
C ASP A 11 -10.84 -9.57 -5.10
N SER A 12 -11.90 -10.39 -5.22
CA SER A 12 -13.02 -10.14 -6.14
C SER A 12 -13.83 -8.89 -5.81
N GLU A 13 -13.73 -8.37 -4.59
CA GLU A 13 -14.42 -7.16 -4.13
C GLU A 13 -13.55 -5.91 -4.31
N GLY A 14 -12.29 -6.08 -4.73
CA GLY A 14 -11.33 -5.00 -4.90
C GLY A 14 -10.52 -4.71 -3.64
N ASP A 15 -10.69 -5.50 -2.58
CA ASP A 15 -10.00 -5.31 -1.32
C ASP A 15 -8.53 -5.71 -1.47
N ILE A 16 -7.62 -4.84 -0.99
CA ILE A 16 -6.19 -5.11 -1.04
C ILE A 16 -5.86 -6.33 -0.17
N THR A 17 -5.22 -7.32 -0.78
CA THR A 17 -4.76 -8.56 -0.14
C THR A 17 -3.24 -8.63 -0.05
N SER A 18 -2.52 -7.93 -0.93
CA SER A 18 -1.05 -7.83 -0.89
C SER A 18 -0.51 -6.56 -1.54
N LEU A 19 0.67 -6.14 -1.07
CA LEU A 19 1.50 -5.11 -1.69
C LEU A 19 2.60 -5.79 -2.51
N CYS A 20 2.93 -5.24 -3.68
CA CYS A 20 3.91 -5.81 -4.59
C CYS A 20 4.88 -4.73 -5.12
N GLY A 21 6.15 -5.11 -5.30
CA GLY A 21 7.19 -4.24 -5.86
C GLY A 21 8.44 -5.03 -6.29
N ALA A 22 9.54 -4.32 -6.53
CA ALA A 22 10.83 -4.95 -6.91
C ALA A 22 11.37 -5.93 -5.82
N TRP A 23 10.86 -5.80 -4.60
CA TRP A 23 11.17 -6.63 -3.43
C TRP A 23 10.28 -7.89 -3.34
N GLY A 24 9.41 -8.14 -4.32
CA GLY A 24 8.47 -9.26 -4.33
C GLY A 24 7.07 -8.86 -3.84
N SER A 25 6.42 -9.75 -3.10
CA SER A 25 5.06 -9.55 -2.57
C SER A 25 5.05 -9.67 -1.04
N THR A 26 4.17 -8.90 -0.39
CA THR A 26 3.90 -8.96 1.05
C THR A 26 2.39 -8.91 1.26
N SER A 27 1.86 -9.85 2.04
CA SER A 27 0.43 -9.89 2.36
C SER A 27 -0.01 -8.65 3.14
N LYS A 28 -1.30 -8.30 3.05
CA LYS A 28 -1.93 -7.21 3.84
C LYS A 28 -1.60 -7.32 5.33
N ALA A 29 -1.76 -8.52 5.90
CA ALA A 29 -1.51 -8.75 7.32
C ALA A 29 -0.05 -8.47 7.72
N THR A 30 0.91 -8.90 6.89
CA THR A 30 2.33 -8.64 7.15
C THR A 30 2.67 -7.17 6.98
N ALA A 31 2.18 -6.52 5.93
CA ALA A 31 2.41 -5.09 5.70
C ALA A 31 1.85 -4.24 6.86
N ILE A 32 0.65 -4.55 7.36
CA ILE A 32 0.07 -3.90 8.55
C ILE A 32 1.01 -4.05 9.75
N ARG A 33 1.46 -5.28 10.04
CA ARG A 33 2.37 -5.54 11.17
C ARG A 33 3.68 -4.77 11.04
N GLU A 34 4.26 -4.69 9.84
CA GLU A 34 5.51 -3.98 9.60
C GLU A 34 5.37 -2.45 9.72
N ILE A 35 4.25 -1.89 9.25
CA ILE A 35 3.95 -0.46 9.40
C ILE A 35 3.76 -0.11 10.88
N GLU A 36 2.97 -0.89 11.61
CA GLU A 36 2.69 -0.64 13.03
C GLU A 36 3.93 -0.84 13.92
N ALA A 37 4.79 -1.79 13.57
CA ALA A 37 6.09 -1.97 14.22
C ALA A 37 7.14 -0.91 13.80
N SER A 38 6.80 -0.01 12.87
CA SER A 38 7.74 0.96 12.27
C SER A 38 8.99 0.30 11.66
N SER A 39 8.91 -0.97 11.26
CA SER A 39 10.05 -1.71 10.69
C SER A 39 10.21 -1.45 9.18
N THR A 40 9.10 -1.22 8.50
CA THR A 40 9.05 -0.98 7.05
C THR A 40 8.01 0.09 6.75
N ALA A 41 8.43 1.13 6.02
CA ALA A 41 7.50 2.08 5.42
C ALA A 41 7.19 1.65 3.98
N TYR A 42 5.93 1.77 3.59
CA TYR A 42 5.48 1.52 2.23
C TYR A 42 5.00 2.83 1.63
N TYR A 43 5.23 2.99 0.33
CA TYR A 43 4.79 4.18 -0.38
C TYR A 43 4.47 3.86 -1.84
N VAL A 44 3.61 4.66 -2.44
CA VAL A 44 3.46 4.74 -3.90
C VAL A 44 4.14 6.00 -4.40
N GLN A 45 4.48 6.00 -5.68
CA GLN A 45 5.13 7.15 -6.29
C GLN A 45 4.70 7.27 -7.74
N ASP A 46 4.19 8.44 -8.09
CA ASP A 46 3.72 8.74 -9.44
C ASP A 46 4.86 9.03 -10.44
N ILE A 47 4.47 9.27 -11.69
CA ILE A 47 5.38 9.58 -12.80
C ILE A 47 6.20 10.86 -12.59
N TYR A 48 5.76 11.76 -11.70
CA TYR A 48 6.46 12.99 -11.33
C TYR A 48 7.34 12.80 -10.09
N SER A 49 7.57 11.55 -9.68
CA SER A 49 8.34 11.19 -8.48
C SER A 49 7.73 11.68 -7.17
N ARG A 50 6.45 12.10 -7.15
CA ARG A 50 5.77 12.52 -5.92
C ARG A 50 5.37 11.26 -5.14
N ARG A 51 5.65 11.27 -3.84
CA ARG A 51 5.45 10.14 -2.94
C ARG A 51 4.14 10.30 -2.17
N ALA A 52 3.43 9.20 -2.00
CA ALA A 52 2.35 9.07 -1.03
C ALA A 52 2.61 7.86 -0.14
N ASP A 53 2.63 8.08 1.17
CA ASP A 53 2.84 7.01 2.12
C ASP A 53 1.59 6.13 2.24
N VAL A 54 1.84 4.86 2.54
CA VAL A 54 0.80 3.88 2.86
C VAL A 54 0.63 3.84 4.37
N HIS A 55 -0.62 3.94 4.81
CA HIS A 55 -1.01 3.92 6.21
C HIS A 55 -1.95 2.76 6.50
N VAL A 56 -1.93 2.33 7.75
CA VAL A 56 -2.93 1.42 8.31
C VAL A 56 -4.10 2.26 8.82
N VAL A 57 -5.30 1.93 8.38
CA VAL A 57 -6.54 2.56 8.82
C VAL A 57 -7.40 1.52 9.53
N ALA A 58 -7.95 1.87 10.69
CA ALA A 58 -8.94 1.05 11.38
C ALA A 58 -10.32 1.24 10.73
N GLY A 59 -10.82 0.21 10.04
CA GLY A 59 -12.17 0.15 9.49
C GLY A 59 -13.13 -0.64 10.39
N ALA A 60 -14.42 -0.62 10.07
CA ALA A 60 -15.47 -1.30 10.83
C ALA A 60 -15.32 -2.83 10.85
N THR A 61 -14.73 -3.41 9.81
CA THR A 61 -14.55 -4.86 9.63
C THR A 61 -13.11 -5.31 9.86
N GLY A 62 -12.21 -4.39 10.21
CA GLY A 62 -10.79 -4.67 10.41
C GLY A 62 -9.88 -3.57 9.88
N LYS A 63 -8.58 -3.75 10.09
CA LYS A 63 -7.56 -2.83 9.58
C LYS A 63 -7.35 -3.04 8.08
N TYR A 64 -7.19 -1.95 7.34
CA TYR A 64 -6.88 -1.95 5.91
C TYR A 64 -5.75 -0.98 5.58
N LEU A 65 -5.21 -1.11 4.36
CA LEU A 65 -4.13 -0.27 3.86
C LEU A 65 -4.70 0.81 2.95
N ARG A 66 -4.26 2.05 3.14
CA ARG A 66 -4.67 3.19 2.33
C ARG A 66 -3.47 4.08 2.05
N THR A 67 -3.44 4.69 0.88
CA THR A 67 -2.47 5.78 0.58
C THR A 67 -2.94 7.08 1.19
N ASP A 68 -2.01 7.95 1.60
CA ASP A 68 -2.34 9.25 2.20
C ASP A 68 -3.34 10.01 1.31
N PRO A 69 -4.58 10.24 1.80
CA PRO A 69 -5.62 10.89 1.02
C PRO A 69 -5.31 12.36 0.70
N ASN A 70 -4.38 12.99 1.43
CA ASN A 70 -3.97 14.36 1.20
C ASN A 70 -2.73 14.49 0.30
N SER A 71 -2.18 13.36 -0.17
CA SER A 71 -1.03 13.41 -1.07
C SER A 71 -1.43 13.97 -2.43
N SER A 72 -0.55 14.78 -3.02
CA SER A 72 -0.69 15.24 -4.42
C SER A 72 -0.40 14.13 -5.44
N CYS A 73 -0.17 12.90 -5.00
CA CYS A 73 0.23 11.76 -5.82
C CYS A 73 -1.00 11.23 -6.56
N SER A 74 -0.91 11.11 -7.89
CA SER A 74 -1.99 10.53 -8.69
C SER A 74 -2.08 9.01 -8.54
N ASP A 75 -0.98 8.37 -8.17
CA ASP A 75 -0.93 6.94 -7.93
C ASP A 75 -1.50 6.67 -6.54
N ASN A 76 -2.59 5.91 -6.47
CA ASN A 76 -3.15 5.41 -5.23
C ASN A 76 -3.08 3.87 -5.25
N LEU A 77 -3.12 3.25 -4.06
CA LEU A 77 -3.00 1.78 -3.95
C LEU A 77 -4.07 1.02 -4.76
N ASP A 78 -5.27 1.59 -4.85
CA ASP A 78 -6.41 0.98 -5.53
C ASP A 78 -6.26 1.02 -7.06
N SER A 79 -5.62 2.06 -7.59
CA SER A 79 -5.36 2.28 -9.01
C SER A 79 -4.16 1.50 -9.53
N LEU A 80 -3.35 0.93 -8.63
CA LEU A 80 -2.19 0.14 -9.04
C LEU A 80 -2.63 -1.15 -9.75
N PRO A 81 -1.89 -1.58 -10.79
CA PRO A 81 -2.17 -2.80 -11.51
C PRO A 81 -2.02 -4.04 -10.62
N ALA A 82 -2.65 -5.14 -11.04
CA ALA A 82 -2.56 -6.41 -10.33
C ALA A 82 -1.12 -6.96 -10.31
N CYS A 83 -0.76 -7.53 -9.17
CA CYS A 83 0.11 -8.70 -9.11
C CYS A 83 -0.79 -9.93 -8.88
#